data_AF-A0A3N5GYP6-F1
#
_entry.id   AF-A0A3N5GYP6-F1
#
_cell.length_a   1.000
_cell.length_b   1.000
_cell.length_c   1.000
_cell.angle_alpha   90.00
_cell.angle_beta   90.00
_cell.angle_gamma   90.00
#
_symmetry.space_group_name_H-M   'P 1'
#
loop_
_entity.id
_entity.type
_entity.pdbx_description
1 polymer ?
#
loop_
_entity_poly.entity_id
_entity_poly.type
_entity_poly.pdbx_seq_one_letter_code
_entity_poly.pdbx_strand_id
1 'polypeptide(L)'
;MSRVAPAASARKPSSGAAHARSLVLAALVAATPASAPAQLQAPLELPPREAVQADPAAASRGAPGAPLSRLLAEARRLIATGQADSAFGALDARVADYAGDPEFDYLLGLSALDSGRPGQAVMALERVLMVRPDFLQARAEIARAYFAIRERENARREFETVAAQRIPDEARRVIGRYLDAIRRIDDAGRP
;
A
#
# COMPACT_ATOMS: atom_id res chain seq x y z
N MET A 1 -36.21 -39.21 29.61
CA MET A 1 -36.99 -38.05 30.06
C MET A 1 -36.29 -37.41 31.26
N SER A 2 -35.64 -36.26 31.09
CA SER A 2 -35.42 -35.32 32.20
C SER A 2 -35.17 -33.94 31.62
N ARG A 3 -36.09 -33.05 31.96
CA ARG A 3 -36.10 -31.62 31.66
C ARG A 3 -35.13 -30.93 32.61
N VAL A 4 -34.32 -30.01 32.10
CA VAL A 4 -33.90 -28.82 32.86
C VAL A 4 -34.02 -27.62 31.94
N ALA A 5 -34.93 -26.72 32.31
CA ALA A 5 -35.22 -25.44 31.67
C ALA A 5 -34.37 -24.32 32.34
N PRO A 6 -34.44 -23.07 31.85
CA PRO A 6 -33.29 -22.15 31.79
C PRO A 6 -33.19 -21.16 32.94
N ALA A 7 -32.03 -20.51 33.09
CA ALA A 7 -31.83 -19.36 33.97
C ALA A 7 -31.47 -18.11 33.15
N ALA A 8 -32.21 -17.04 33.41
CA ALA A 8 -32.09 -15.70 32.84
C ALA A 8 -31.30 -14.76 33.77
N SER A 9 -30.55 -13.81 33.21
CA SER A 9 -30.29 -12.44 33.75
C SER A 9 -29.36 -11.70 32.77
N ALA A 10 -29.80 -10.69 32.01
CA ALA A 10 -30.19 -9.33 32.37
C ALA A 10 -29.00 -8.37 32.64
N ARG A 11 -28.85 -7.39 31.73
CA ARG A 11 -28.44 -5.96 31.91
C ARG A 11 -27.03 -5.69 32.50
N LYS A 12 -26.22 -4.74 31.99
CA LYS A 12 -26.45 -3.37 31.49
C LYS A 12 -25.18 -2.86 30.75
N PRO A 13 -25.27 -1.76 29.98
CA PRO A 13 -24.14 -1.08 29.36
C PRO A 13 -23.57 0.05 30.25
N SER A 14 -22.25 0.23 30.20
CA SER A 14 -21.50 1.40 30.68
C SER A 14 -20.12 1.32 30.01
N SER A 15 -19.52 2.34 29.44
CA SER A 15 -19.39 3.69 29.95
C SER A 15 -18.98 4.61 28.80
N GLY A 16 -19.60 5.79 28.73
CA GLY A 16 -19.11 6.89 27.90
C GLY A 16 -17.92 7.57 28.57
N ALA A 17 -16.94 7.95 27.75
CA ALA A 17 -15.98 9.01 28.06
C ALA A 17 -15.98 9.94 26.83
N ALA A 18 -16.70 11.06 26.89
CA ALA A 18 -16.26 12.33 27.49
C ALA A 18 -15.11 12.99 26.71
N HIS A 19 -15.55 13.80 25.75
CA HIS A 19 -15.04 15.10 25.33
C HIS A 19 -13.74 15.62 25.98
N ALA A 20 -12.77 16.00 25.12
CA ALA A 20 -11.89 17.12 25.41
C ALA A 20 -11.70 17.95 24.13
N ARG A 21 -12.51 19.00 24.00
CA ARG A 21 -12.33 20.09 23.04
C ARG A 21 -11.24 21.01 23.59
N SER A 22 -10.15 21.17 22.86
CA SER A 22 -9.20 22.26 23.11
C SER A 22 -9.46 23.40 22.13
N LEU A 23 -10.02 24.48 22.68
CA LEU A 23 -10.06 25.81 22.10
C LEU A 23 -8.70 26.47 22.35
N VAL A 24 -8.09 27.04 21.32
CA VAL A 24 -7.14 28.14 21.50
C VAL A 24 -7.61 29.32 20.68
N LEU A 25 -7.66 30.43 21.40
CA LEU A 25 -8.23 31.72 21.09
C LEU A 25 -7.15 32.64 20.50
N ALA A 26 -7.61 33.60 19.69
CA ALA A 26 -7.05 34.93 19.46
C ALA A 26 -5.75 35.07 18.65
N ALA A 27 -5.82 35.83 17.55
CA ALA A 27 -5.46 37.25 17.62
C ALA A 27 -5.97 38.02 16.39
N LEU A 28 -6.64 39.13 16.70
CA LEU A 28 -7.14 40.17 15.80
C LEU A 28 -6.03 41.22 15.61
N VAL A 29 -5.70 41.61 14.37
CA VAL A 29 -5.01 42.89 14.10
C VAL A 29 -5.65 43.57 12.90
N ALA A 30 -5.82 44.88 13.06
CA ALA A 30 -6.72 45.78 12.38
C ALA A 30 -6.28 46.24 10.98
N ALA A 31 -7.28 46.79 10.28
CA ALA A 31 -7.22 47.46 8.99
C ALA A 31 -6.61 48.88 9.06
N THR A 32 -6.10 49.36 7.92
CA THR A 32 -6.32 50.74 7.43
C THR A 32 -6.21 50.80 5.89
N PRO A 33 -7.07 51.55 5.19
CA PRO A 33 -7.07 51.74 3.74
C PRO A 33 -6.44 53.10 3.33
N ALA A 34 -5.96 53.25 2.08
CA ALA A 34 -5.86 54.56 1.41
C ALA A 34 -5.50 54.47 -0.09
N SER A 35 -6.41 54.98 -0.93
CA SER A 35 -6.16 55.93 -2.04
C SER A 35 -5.61 55.49 -3.43
N ALA A 36 -6.57 55.36 -4.36
CA ALA A 36 -6.74 55.81 -5.78
C ALA A 36 -5.65 56.67 -6.51
N PRO A 37 -5.77 57.02 -7.83
CA PRO A 37 -6.74 56.65 -8.90
C PRO A 37 -6.12 56.24 -10.28
N ALA A 38 -7.02 55.89 -11.20
CA ALA A 38 -6.91 55.70 -12.65
C ALA A 38 -5.84 56.49 -13.45
N GLN A 39 -5.31 55.89 -14.52
CA GLN A 39 -5.54 56.35 -15.91
C GLN A 39 -4.95 55.41 -16.99
N LEU A 40 -5.81 55.11 -17.97
CA LEU A 40 -5.58 55.00 -19.43
C LEU A 40 -4.16 54.75 -19.97
N GLN A 41 -3.97 53.63 -20.68
CA GLN A 41 -3.63 53.58 -22.13
C GLN A 41 -3.10 52.18 -22.51
N ALA A 42 -3.84 51.49 -23.37
CA ALA A 42 -3.29 50.43 -24.21
C ALA A 42 -2.80 51.06 -25.51
N PRO A 43 -1.64 50.61 -26.02
CA PRO A 43 -1.56 50.28 -27.44
C PRO A 43 -1.03 48.86 -27.67
N LEU A 44 -1.55 48.26 -28.74
CA LEU A 44 -1.16 46.99 -29.34
C LEU A 44 0.35 46.91 -29.58
N GLU A 45 1.02 45.95 -28.94
CA GLU A 45 2.33 45.48 -29.39
C GLU A 45 2.41 43.94 -29.32
N LEU A 46 2.63 43.33 -30.47
CA LEU A 46 3.13 41.97 -30.68
C LEU A 46 4.41 42.12 -31.53
N PRO A 47 5.42 41.24 -31.47
CA PRO A 47 5.95 40.41 -30.37
C PRO A 47 7.51 40.55 -30.26
N PRO A 48 8.19 39.80 -29.35
CA PRO A 48 8.92 38.63 -29.86
C PRO A 48 8.78 37.39 -28.97
N ARG A 49 8.94 36.22 -29.59
CA ARG A 49 8.94 34.91 -28.93
C ARG A 49 10.16 34.76 -28.04
N GLU A 50 9.98 34.77 -26.72
CA GLU A 50 10.96 34.22 -25.79
C GLU A 50 10.28 33.46 -24.63
N ALA A 51 10.66 32.18 -24.55
CA ALA A 51 10.84 31.32 -23.39
C ALA A 51 9.94 31.47 -22.14
N VAL A 52 9.24 30.36 -21.85
CA VAL A 52 9.17 29.69 -20.54
C VAL A 52 8.95 30.60 -19.34
N GLN A 53 7.69 30.68 -18.90
CA GLN A 53 7.38 30.64 -17.47
C GLN A 53 6.29 29.58 -17.28
N ALA A 54 6.71 28.31 -17.29
CA ALA A 54 5.98 27.32 -16.51
C ALA A 54 6.08 27.80 -15.06
N ASP A 55 4.96 28.21 -14.48
CA ASP A 55 4.85 28.51 -13.06
C ASP A 55 5.57 27.39 -12.26
N PRO A 56 6.71 27.65 -11.60
CA PRO A 56 7.26 26.67 -10.66
C PRO A 56 6.35 26.50 -9.43
N ALA A 57 5.30 27.33 -9.31
CA ALA A 57 4.32 27.30 -8.23
C ALA A 57 3.27 26.19 -8.33
N ALA A 58 3.25 25.39 -9.41
CA ALA A 58 2.39 24.21 -9.51
C ALA A 58 3.06 22.90 -9.03
N ALA A 59 4.39 22.87 -8.90
CA ALA A 59 5.14 21.68 -8.47
C ALA A 59 5.34 21.58 -6.94
N SER A 60 4.77 22.49 -6.15
CA SER A 60 5.02 22.56 -4.70
C SER A 60 3.76 22.73 -3.86
N ARG A 61 2.71 21.95 -4.16
CA ARG A 61 1.52 21.81 -3.28
C ARG A 61 1.15 20.37 -2.92
N GLY A 62 2.14 19.48 -2.88
CA GLY A 62 2.04 18.23 -2.13
C GLY A 62 2.48 18.49 -0.70
N ALA A 63 1.56 18.46 0.26
CA ALA A 63 1.94 18.41 1.67
C ALA A 63 2.98 17.30 1.89
N PRO A 64 4.04 17.51 2.71
CA PRO A 64 5.09 16.53 2.87
C PRO A 64 4.47 15.20 3.29
N GLY A 65 4.56 14.21 2.39
CA GLY A 65 4.20 12.84 2.72
C GLY A 65 4.98 12.41 3.95
N ALA A 66 4.40 11.52 4.76
CA ALA A 66 5.18 10.90 5.82
C ALA A 66 6.49 10.39 5.19
N PRO A 67 7.67 10.71 5.76
CA PRO A 67 8.92 10.34 5.15
C PRO A 67 8.89 8.84 4.87
N LEU A 68 9.23 8.44 3.64
CA LEU A 68 9.12 7.05 3.18
C LEU A 68 9.68 6.07 4.22
N SER A 69 10.84 6.38 4.81
CA SER A 69 11.46 5.58 5.89
C SER A 69 10.53 5.31 7.08
N ARG A 70 9.77 6.31 7.55
CA ARG A 70 8.79 6.15 8.64
C ARG A 70 7.61 5.28 8.20
N LEU A 71 7.11 5.49 6.99
CA LEU A 71 6.02 4.67 6.43
C LEU A 71 6.43 3.20 6.33
N LEU A 72 7.62 2.92 5.79
CA LEU A 72 8.15 1.57 5.65
C LEU A 72 8.43 0.92 7.02
N ALA A 73 8.92 1.69 8.00
CA ALA A 73 9.11 1.19 9.36
C ALA A 73 7.78 0.77 10.00
N GLU A 74 6.75 1.61 9.86
CA GLU A 74 5.41 1.31 10.38
C GLU A 74 4.78 0.11 9.66
N ALA A 75 4.86 0.04 8.33
CA ALA A 75 4.36 -1.09 7.57
C ALA A 75 5.01 -2.42 8.00
N ARG A 76 6.34 -2.45 8.18
CA ARG A 76 7.04 -3.65 8.70
C ARG A 76 6.54 -4.05 10.09
N ARG A 77 6.32 -3.09 10.99
CA ARG A 77 5.77 -3.34 12.33
C ARG A 77 4.36 -3.92 12.26
N LEU A 78 3.50 -3.36 11.43
CA LEU A 78 2.14 -3.84 11.21
C LEU A 78 2.14 -5.27 10.65
N ILE A 79 2.94 -5.55 9.63
CA ILE A 79 3.09 -6.91 9.06
C ILE A 79 3.59 -7.89 10.12
N ALA A 80 4.65 -7.53 10.86
CA ALA A 80 5.23 -8.40 11.89
C ALA A 80 4.26 -8.72 13.05
N THR A 81 3.24 -7.89 13.25
CA THR A 81 2.21 -8.08 14.28
C THR A 81 0.90 -8.65 13.72
N GLY A 82 0.90 -9.11 12.46
CA GLY A 82 -0.27 -9.72 11.81
C GLY A 82 -1.32 -8.70 11.33
N GLN A 83 -1.04 -7.41 11.38
CA GLN A 83 -1.94 -6.34 10.97
C GLN A 83 -1.75 -6.00 9.47
N ALA A 84 -1.79 -7.03 8.63
CA ALA A 84 -1.53 -6.90 7.19
C ALA A 84 -2.50 -5.95 6.49
N ASP A 85 -3.79 -5.98 6.84
CA ASP A 85 -4.81 -5.12 6.22
C ASP A 85 -4.58 -3.62 6.56
N SER A 86 -4.12 -3.33 7.79
CA SER A 86 -3.70 -1.97 8.18
C SER A 86 -2.43 -1.52 7.48
N ALA A 87 -1.44 -2.42 7.33
CA ALA A 87 -0.22 -2.13 6.58
C ALA A 87 -0.54 -1.81 5.12
N PHE A 88 -1.41 -2.63 4.51
CA PHE A 88 -1.87 -2.45 3.15
C PHE A 88 -2.55 -1.09 3.00
N GLY A 89 -3.52 -0.74 3.84
CA GLY A 89 -4.22 0.54 3.76
C GLY A 89 -3.28 1.76 3.91
N ALA A 90 -2.28 1.67 4.79
CA ALA A 90 -1.30 2.75 4.97
C ALA A 90 -0.39 2.93 3.74
N LEU A 91 0.01 1.84 3.09
CA LEU A 91 0.84 1.86 1.88
C LEU A 91 0.04 2.22 0.63
N ASP A 92 -1.16 1.67 0.46
CA ASP A 92 -2.04 1.88 -0.70
C ASP A 92 -2.37 3.37 -0.89
N ALA A 93 -2.63 4.08 0.22
CA ALA A 93 -2.85 5.52 0.23
C ALA A 93 -1.65 6.36 -0.28
N ARG A 94 -0.48 5.73 -0.47
CA ARG A 94 0.79 6.35 -0.86
C ARG A 94 1.37 5.80 -2.16
N VAL A 95 0.60 4.98 -2.90
CA VAL A 95 1.02 4.43 -4.20
C VAL A 95 1.37 5.54 -5.19
N ALA A 96 0.59 6.62 -5.22
CA ALA A 96 0.87 7.76 -6.11
C ALA A 96 2.19 8.48 -5.79
N ASP A 97 2.66 8.39 -4.54
CA ASP A 97 3.87 9.06 -4.08
C ASP A 97 5.13 8.18 -4.28
N TYR A 98 4.99 6.86 -4.09
CA TYR A 98 6.15 5.96 -3.89
C TYR A 98 6.19 4.70 -4.76
N ALA A 99 5.19 4.42 -5.60
CA ALA A 99 5.25 3.27 -6.50
C ALA A 99 6.48 3.34 -7.42
N GLY A 100 7.13 2.19 -7.62
CA GLY A 100 8.41 2.08 -8.30
C GLY A 100 9.61 2.02 -7.35
N ASP A 101 9.47 2.44 -6.09
CA ASP A 101 10.46 2.13 -5.06
C ASP A 101 10.38 0.63 -4.69
N PRO A 102 11.46 -0.16 -4.86
CA PRO A 102 11.40 -1.61 -4.70
C PRO A 102 11.17 -2.09 -3.27
N GLU A 103 11.40 -1.25 -2.26
CA GLU A 103 11.13 -1.61 -0.86
C GLU A 103 9.68 -1.29 -0.49
N PHE A 104 9.19 -0.14 -0.91
CA PHE A 104 7.78 0.21 -0.82
C PHE A 104 6.89 -0.82 -1.50
N ASP A 105 7.18 -1.13 -2.77
CA ASP A 105 6.40 -2.08 -3.55
C ASP A 105 6.45 -3.50 -2.98
N TYR A 106 7.57 -3.90 -2.37
CA TYR A 106 7.68 -5.20 -1.71
C TYR A 106 6.80 -5.30 -0.48
N LEU A 107 6.79 -4.28 0.39
CA LEU A 107 5.92 -4.27 1.57
C LEU A 107 4.45 -4.13 1.18
N LEU A 108 4.13 -3.38 0.12
CA LEU A 108 2.78 -3.29 -0.42
C LEU A 108 2.31 -4.65 -0.94
N GLY A 109 3.16 -5.35 -1.69
CA GLY A 109 2.88 -6.68 -2.21
C GLY A 109 2.67 -7.72 -1.11
N LEU A 110 3.56 -7.72 -0.11
CA LEU A 110 3.47 -8.63 1.03
C LEU A 110 2.20 -8.38 1.86
N SER A 111 1.92 -7.12 2.21
CA SER A 111 0.71 -6.77 2.98
C SER A 111 -0.58 -7.03 2.19
N ALA A 112 -0.59 -6.79 0.87
CA ALA A 112 -1.71 -7.14 0.00
C ALA A 112 -1.98 -8.65 0.00
N LEU A 113 -0.93 -9.47 -0.13
CA LEU A 113 -1.09 -10.91 -0.14
C LEU A 113 -1.62 -11.45 1.20
N ASP A 114 -1.04 -11.00 2.31
CA ASP A 114 -1.41 -11.44 3.65
C ASP A 114 -2.79 -10.89 4.11
N SER A 115 -3.29 -9.84 3.46
CA SER A 115 -4.66 -9.32 3.63
C SER A 115 -5.68 -9.91 2.66
N GLY A 116 -5.29 -10.91 1.85
CA GLY A 116 -6.23 -11.59 0.94
C GLY A 116 -6.51 -10.84 -0.36
N ARG A 117 -5.59 -9.96 -0.80
CA ARG A 117 -5.66 -9.17 -2.03
C ARG A 117 -4.59 -9.60 -3.04
N PRO A 118 -4.59 -10.87 -3.49
CA PRO A 118 -3.47 -11.41 -4.26
C PRO A 118 -3.28 -10.75 -5.63
N GLY A 119 -4.34 -10.22 -6.26
CA GLY A 119 -4.19 -9.46 -7.52
C GLY A 119 -3.39 -8.16 -7.34
N GLN A 120 -3.64 -7.42 -6.26
CA GLN A 120 -2.85 -6.22 -5.92
C GLN A 120 -1.42 -6.58 -5.52
N ALA A 121 -1.24 -7.74 -4.87
CA ALA A 121 0.08 -8.27 -4.57
C ALA A 121 0.90 -8.54 -5.82
N VAL A 122 0.32 -9.19 -6.84
CA VAL A 122 0.99 -9.43 -8.14
C VAL A 122 1.48 -8.11 -8.73
N MET A 123 0.60 -7.11 -8.86
CA MET A 123 0.98 -5.82 -9.48
C MET A 123 2.13 -5.13 -8.74
N ALA A 124 2.14 -5.16 -7.41
CA ALA A 124 3.22 -4.56 -6.63
C ALA A 124 4.54 -5.34 -6.76
N LEU A 125 4.48 -6.67 -6.66
CA LEU A 125 5.66 -7.53 -6.74
C LEU A 125 6.27 -7.59 -8.14
N GLU A 126 5.46 -7.44 -9.20
CA GLU A 126 5.96 -7.28 -10.57
C GLU A 126 6.84 -6.03 -10.69
N ARG A 127 6.42 -4.90 -10.10
CA ARG A 127 7.27 -3.69 -10.08
C ARG A 127 8.59 -3.92 -9.34
N VAL A 128 8.57 -4.67 -8.23
CA VAL A 128 9.79 -5.05 -7.51
C VAL A 128 10.73 -5.86 -8.42
N LEU A 129 10.21 -6.86 -9.13
CA LEU A 129 11.00 -7.75 -9.98
C LEU A 129 11.47 -7.08 -11.28
N MET A 130 10.76 -6.06 -11.76
CA MET A 130 11.22 -5.21 -12.87
C MET A 130 12.51 -4.45 -12.50
N VAL A 131 12.64 -4.01 -11.25
CA VAL A 131 13.83 -3.27 -10.78
C VAL A 131 14.90 -4.22 -10.24
N ARG A 132 14.50 -5.30 -9.55
CA ARG A 132 15.39 -6.28 -8.93
C ARG A 132 15.01 -7.71 -9.36
N PRO A 133 15.40 -8.15 -10.57
CA PRO A 133 15.01 -9.46 -11.09
C PRO A 133 15.52 -10.63 -10.23
N ASP A 134 16.65 -10.46 -9.55
CA ASP A 134 17.25 -11.51 -8.71
C ASP A 134 16.73 -11.52 -7.26
N PHE A 135 15.70 -10.73 -6.94
CA PHE A 135 15.16 -10.68 -5.59
C PHE A 135 14.28 -11.89 -5.28
N LEU A 136 14.92 -12.98 -4.84
CA LEU A 136 14.29 -14.29 -4.64
C LEU A 136 13.11 -14.26 -3.66
N GLN A 137 13.15 -13.41 -2.64
CA GLN A 137 12.04 -13.25 -1.71
C GLN A 137 10.80 -12.71 -2.43
N ALA A 138 10.92 -11.62 -3.20
CA ALA A 138 9.80 -11.09 -4.00
C ALA A 138 9.30 -12.11 -5.03
N ARG A 139 10.20 -12.89 -5.62
CA ARG A 139 9.85 -13.97 -6.55
C ARG A 139 9.05 -15.10 -5.89
N ALA A 140 9.39 -15.47 -4.65
CA ALA A 140 8.60 -16.43 -3.89
C ALA A 140 7.22 -15.87 -3.51
N GLU A 141 7.14 -14.59 -3.14
CA GLU A 141 5.87 -13.94 -2.80
C GLU A 141 4.93 -13.81 -4.01
N ILE A 142 5.45 -13.47 -5.19
CA ILE A 142 4.59 -13.36 -6.39
C ILE A 142 4.08 -14.75 -6.81
N ALA A 143 4.89 -15.79 -6.63
CA ALA A 143 4.47 -17.17 -6.87
C ALA A 143 3.30 -17.59 -5.95
N ARG A 144 3.35 -17.20 -4.66
CA ARG A 144 2.22 -17.37 -3.72
C ARG A 144 0.98 -16.59 -4.18
N ALA A 145 1.17 -15.36 -4.66
CA ALA A 145 0.08 -14.53 -5.16
C ALA A 145 -0.58 -15.14 -6.42
N TYR A 146 0.21 -15.59 -7.40
CA TYR A 146 -0.29 -16.33 -8.57
C TYR A 146 -1.04 -17.60 -8.17
N PHE A 147 -0.52 -18.37 -7.22
CA PHE A 147 -1.21 -19.57 -6.73
C PHE A 147 -2.59 -19.23 -6.12
N ALA A 148 -2.69 -18.13 -5.37
CA ALA A 148 -3.94 -17.68 -4.76
C ALA A 148 -5.00 -17.28 -5.79
N ILE A 149 -4.60 -16.72 -6.94
CA ILE A 149 -5.51 -16.38 -8.06
C ILE A 149 -5.67 -17.51 -9.09
N ARG A 150 -5.24 -18.73 -8.77
CA ARG A 150 -5.34 -19.93 -9.64
C ARG A 150 -4.50 -19.87 -10.92
N GLU A 151 -3.57 -18.93 -11.03
CA GLU A 151 -2.56 -18.86 -12.10
C GLU A 151 -1.43 -19.86 -11.84
N ARG A 152 -1.79 -21.15 -11.83
CA ARG A 152 -0.93 -22.27 -11.41
C ARG A 152 0.36 -22.38 -12.21
N GLU A 153 0.30 -22.11 -13.50
CA GLU A 153 1.44 -22.21 -14.41
C GLU A 153 2.46 -21.10 -14.11
N ASN A 154 1.98 -19.86 -13.90
CA ASN A 154 2.84 -18.76 -13.46
C ASN A 154 3.45 -19.04 -12.08
N ALA A 155 2.63 -19.49 -11.12
CA ALA A 155 3.10 -19.84 -9.78
C ALA A 155 4.19 -20.92 -9.81
N ARG A 156 4.01 -21.97 -10.62
CA ARG A 156 4.97 -23.06 -10.81
C ARG A 156 6.32 -22.52 -11.28
N ARG A 157 6.34 -21.76 -12.38
CA ARG A 157 7.59 -21.25 -12.97
C ARG A 157 8.37 -20.38 -11.99
N GLU A 158 7.68 -19.51 -11.26
CA GLU A 158 8.32 -18.64 -10.28
C GLU A 158 8.88 -19.43 -9.08
N PHE A 159 8.11 -20.39 -8.56
CA PHE A 159 8.59 -21.27 -7.49
C PHE A 159 9.78 -22.14 -7.92
N GLU A 160 9.77 -22.70 -9.12
CA GLU A 160 10.87 -23.50 -9.68
C GLU A 160 12.13 -22.64 -9.86
N THR A 161 11.97 -21.40 -10.32
CA THR A 161 13.07 -20.43 -10.43
C THR A 161 13.73 -20.17 -9.07
N VAL A 162 12.95 -19.99 -8.01
CA VAL A 162 13.48 -19.81 -6.65
C VAL A 162 14.11 -21.10 -6.11
N ALA A 163 13.48 -22.26 -6.34
CA ALA A 163 13.96 -23.56 -5.86
C ALA A 163 15.30 -23.98 -6.49
N ALA A 164 15.61 -23.49 -7.70
CA ALA A 164 16.88 -23.71 -8.37
C ALA A 164 18.06 -22.94 -7.72
N GLN A 165 17.79 -22.00 -6.81
CA GLN A 165 18.80 -21.17 -6.16
C GLN A 165 19.24 -21.73 -4.80
N ARG A 166 20.33 -21.17 -4.27
CA ARG A 166 20.75 -21.43 -2.90
C ARG A 166 19.86 -20.66 -1.92
N ILE A 167 18.86 -21.35 -1.38
CA ILE A 167 17.91 -20.83 -0.39
C ILE A 167 17.97 -21.63 0.93
N PRO A 168 17.53 -21.08 2.07
CA PRO A 168 17.41 -21.82 3.32
C PRO A 168 16.47 -23.04 3.20
N ASP A 169 16.75 -24.11 3.94
CA ASP A 169 15.97 -25.36 3.86
C ASP A 169 14.49 -25.17 4.19
N GLU A 170 14.17 -24.26 5.10
CA GLU A 170 12.77 -23.94 5.41
C GLU A 170 12.04 -23.36 4.21
N ALA A 171 12.66 -22.43 3.48
CA ALA A 171 12.09 -21.87 2.26
C ALA A 171 11.89 -22.97 1.20
N ARG A 172 12.87 -23.87 1.05
CA ARG A 172 12.76 -25.01 0.13
C ARG A 172 11.59 -25.93 0.49
N ARG A 173 11.38 -26.22 1.78
CA ARG A 173 10.22 -27.00 2.25
C ARG A 173 8.89 -26.31 1.96
N VAL A 174 8.79 -25.00 2.20
CA VAL A 174 7.57 -24.22 1.92
C VAL A 174 7.25 -24.26 0.44
N ILE A 175 8.23 -23.97 -0.43
CA ILE A 175 8.06 -23.98 -1.88
C ILE A 175 7.67 -25.38 -2.38
N GLY A 176 8.30 -26.44 -1.87
CA GLY A 176 7.96 -27.82 -2.21
C GLY A 176 6.48 -28.15 -1.97
N ARG A 177 5.90 -27.67 -0.85
CA ARG A 177 4.46 -27.87 -0.58
C ARG A 177 3.56 -27.19 -1.62
N TYR A 178 3.93 -26.01 -2.10
CA TYR A 178 3.18 -25.34 -3.16
C TYR A 178 3.29 -26.10 -4.49
N LEU A 179 4.50 -26.51 -4.89
CA LEU A 179 4.71 -27.27 -6.13
C LEU A 179 3.96 -28.62 -6.12
N ASP A 180 3.97 -29.31 -4.98
CA ASP A 180 3.18 -30.54 -4.80
C ASP A 180 1.68 -30.29 -4.86
N ALA A 181 1.19 -29.20 -4.28
CA ALA A 181 -0.21 -28.82 -4.36
C ALA A 181 -0.61 -28.54 -5.81
N ILE A 182 0.18 -27.77 -6.56
CA ILE A 182 -0.06 -27.48 -7.97
C ILE A 182 -0.13 -28.78 -8.77
N ARG A 183 0.86 -29.67 -8.63
CA ARG A 183 0.90 -30.98 -9.30
C ARG A 183 -0.36 -31.81 -9.04
N ARG A 184 -0.80 -31.94 -7.79
CA ARG A 184 -2.01 -32.69 -7.44
C ARG A 184 -3.27 -32.13 -8.11
N ILE A 185 -3.41 -30.79 -8.15
CA ILE A 185 -4.56 -30.14 -8.79
C ILE A 185 -4.50 -30.33 -10.32
N ASP A 186 -3.30 -30.29 -10.91
CA ASP A 186 -3.11 -30.53 -12.35
C ASP A 186 -3.46 -31.98 -12.73
N ASP A 187 -3.00 -32.96 -11.95
CA ASP A 187 -3.25 -34.38 -12.17
C ASP A 187 -4.75 -34.70 -12.03
N ALA A 188 -5.43 -34.12 -11.03
CA ALA A 188 -6.87 -34.30 -10.82
C ALA A 188 -7.73 -33.65 -11.91
N GLY A 189 -7.18 -32.72 -12.69
CA GLY A 189 -7.86 -32.06 -13.81
C GLY A 189 -7.66 -32.77 -15.16
N ARG A 190 -6.86 -33.85 -15.22
CA ARG A 190 -6.68 -34.63 -16.44
C ARG A 190 -7.84 -35.62 -16.60
N PRO A 191 -8.47 -35.69 -17.80
CA PRO A 191 -9.60 -36.58 -18.06
C PRO A 191 -9.20 -38.07 -18.10
#